data_AF-A0A429G439-F1
#
_entry.id   AF-A0A429G439-F1
#
_cell.length_a   1.000
_cell.length_b   1.000
_cell.length_c   1.000
_cell.angle_alpha   90.00
_cell.angle_beta   90.00
_cell.angle_gamma   90.00
#
_symmetry.space_group_name_H-M   'P 1'
#
loop_
_entity.id
_entity.type
_entity.pdbx_description
1 polymer ?
#
loop_
_entity_poly.entity_id
_entity_poly.type
_entity_poly.pdbx_seq_one_letter_code
_entity_poly.pdbx_strand_id
1 'polypeptide(L)'
;MGRGTWAVNFSYDELYDILKRGIEESRKDNSARGTLRLAYYITLLVQLVNACRIGEAVEAVQKFVRGEYVLLQDGDAKLMKTEVRVEKKRRKEVRRNIYLPPEITEKDLRRIRNIELDKRRIKAWSKVHLGINTHGFRHAGVTKMSEVMGPEFTAENIGWESLSILLKYIQREEADKKLRRFIRGP
;
A
#
# COMPACT_ATOMS: atom_id res chain seq x y z
N MET A 1 7.28 -0.48 -28.38
CA MET A 1 7.62 -0.28 -26.96
C MET A 1 6.33 -0.17 -26.15
N GLY A 2 6.00 -1.20 -25.36
CA GLY A 2 4.68 -1.37 -24.73
C GLY A 2 4.40 -0.32 -23.66
N ARG A 3 3.35 0.49 -23.86
CA ARG A 3 2.86 1.48 -22.90
C ARG A 3 2.34 0.76 -21.66
N GLY A 4 3.00 0.99 -20.53
CA GLY A 4 2.64 0.42 -19.23
C GLY A 4 1.36 1.04 -18.68
N THR A 5 0.22 0.54 -19.14
CA THR A 5 -1.13 0.96 -18.74
C THR A 5 -1.80 -0.22 -18.06
N TRP A 6 -1.44 -0.52 -16.80
CA TRP A 6 -2.06 -1.61 -16.04
C TRP A 6 -2.28 -1.23 -14.57
N ALA A 7 -2.74 0.00 -14.33
CA ALA A 7 -3.14 0.49 -13.00
C ALA A 7 -4.50 1.20 -12.98
N VAL A 8 -5.24 1.23 -14.09
CA VAL A 8 -6.30 2.23 -14.30
C VAL A 8 -7.73 1.70 -14.12
N ASN A 9 -7.90 0.54 -13.46
CA ASN A 9 -9.21 -0.12 -13.36
C ASN A 9 -9.68 -0.45 -11.93
N PHE A 10 -8.88 -0.19 -10.89
CA PHE A 10 -9.31 -0.47 -9.51
C PHE A 10 -9.18 0.78 -8.64
N SER A 11 -10.27 1.13 -7.97
CA SER A 11 -10.34 2.12 -6.91
C SER A 11 -9.64 1.62 -5.64
N TYR A 12 -9.39 2.55 -4.70
CA TYR A 12 -8.86 2.20 -3.39
C TYR A 12 -9.75 1.17 -2.68
N ASP A 13 -11.06 1.41 -2.66
CA ASP A 13 -12.02 0.59 -1.92
C ASP A 13 -12.08 -0.83 -2.53
N GLU A 14 -12.07 -0.97 -3.86
CA GLU A 14 -12.00 -2.28 -4.53
C GLU A 14 -10.71 -3.06 -4.19
N LEU A 15 -9.55 -2.38 -4.20
CA LEU A 15 -8.28 -3.02 -3.84
C LEU A 15 -8.27 -3.41 -2.37
N TYR A 16 -8.82 -2.57 -1.50
CA TYR A 16 -8.93 -2.85 -0.07
C TYR A 16 -9.71 -4.13 0.17
N ASP A 17 -10.88 -4.27 -0.46
CA ASP A 17 -11.74 -5.46 -0.32
C ASP A 17 -11.10 -6.72 -0.91
N ILE A 18 -10.37 -6.61 -2.02
CA ILE A 18 -9.60 -7.73 -2.59
C ILE A 18 -8.55 -8.20 -1.58
N LEU A 19 -7.77 -7.28 -1.02
CA LEU A 19 -6.69 -7.63 -0.09
C LEU A 19 -7.24 -8.16 1.24
N LYS A 20 -8.30 -7.57 1.77
CA LYS A 20 -8.98 -8.00 2.99
C LYS A 20 -9.50 -9.43 2.86
N ARG A 21 -10.21 -9.75 1.78
CA ARG A 21 -10.69 -11.13 1.50
C ARG A 21 -9.52 -12.10 1.37
N GLY A 22 -8.46 -11.71 0.67
CA GLY A 22 -7.24 -12.51 0.54
C GLY A 22 -6.57 -12.83 1.89
N ILE A 23 -6.57 -11.88 2.83
CA ILE A 23 -6.11 -12.09 4.21
C ILE A 23 -7.00 -13.10 4.92
N GLU A 24 -8.32 -12.93 4.86
CA GLU A 24 -9.28 -13.82 5.50
C GLU A 24 -9.19 -15.26 4.98
N GLU A 25 -9.04 -15.44 3.67
CA GLU A 25 -8.82 -16.75 3.05
C GLU A 25 -7.48 -17.37 3.46
N SER A 26 -6.42 -16.56 3.49
CA SER A 26 -5.08 -17.04 3.88
C SER A 26 -5.01 -17.42 5.36
N ARG A 27 -5.83 -16.80 6.22
CA ARG A 27 -5.99 -17.19 7.63
C ARG A 27 -6.52 -18.62 7.78
N LYS A 28 -7.42 -19.05 6.89
CA LYS A 28 -8.05 -20.39 6.93
C LYS A 28 -7.08 -21.52 6.51
N ASP A 29 -6.10 -21.23 5.66
CA ASP A 29 -5.12 -22.21 5.18
C ASP A 29 -3.87 -22.22 6.07
N ASN A 30 -3.74 -23.16 7.00
CA ASN A 30 -2.60 -23.27 7.92
C ASN A 30 -1.28 -23.79 7.29
N SER A 31 -1.25 -24.03 5.98
CA SER A 31 -0.04 -24.48 5.30
C SER A 31 1.04 -23.39 5.22
N ALA A 32 2.27 -23.79 4.91
CA ALA A 32 3.36 -22.85 4.60
C ALA A 32 2.99 -21.92 3.43
N ARG A 33 2.25 -22.42 2.43
CA ARG A 33 1.76 -21.61 1.30
C ARG A 33 0.73 -20.58 1.77
N GLY A 34 -0.20 -20.96 2.63
CA GLY A 34 -1.18 -20.04 3.23
C GLY A 34 -0.52 -18.93 4.04
N THR A 35 0.49 -19.28 4.83
CA THR A 35 1.28 -18.29 5.59
C THR A 35 2.08 -17.34 4.69
N LEU A 36 2.66 -17.84 3.59
CA LEU A 36 3.34 -16.99 2.60
C LEU A 36 2.35 -16.03 1.91
N ARG A 37 1.19 -16.52 1.49
CA ARG A 37 0.13 -15.68 0.88
C ARG A 37 -0.36 -14.62 1.85
N LEU A 38 -0.57 -14.97 3.12
CA LEU A 38 -0.93 -14.03 4.17
C LEU A 38 0.10 -12.89 4.27
N ALA A 39 1.39 -13.23 4.31
CA ALA A 39 2.46 -12.23 4.38
C ALA A 39 2.46 -11.29 3.17
N TYR A 40 2.19 -11.80 1.97
CA TYR A 40 2.09 -10.99 0.76
C TYR A 40 0.88 -10.07 0.77
N TYR A 41 -0.31 -10.56 1.12
CA TYR A 41 -1.50 -9.72 1.22
C TYR A 41 -1.36 -8.63 2.28
N ILE A 42 -0.82 -8.96 3.46
CA ILE A 42 -0.51 -7.97 4.50
C ILE A 42 0.40 -6.87 3.96
N THR A 43 1.47 -7.25 3.27
CA THR A 43 2.42 -6.28 2.72
C THR A 43 1.78 -5.36 1.67
N LEU A 44 0.92 -5.91 0.81
CA LEU A 44 0.18 -5.13 -0.19
C LEU A 44 -0.86 -4.21 0.47
N LEU A 45 -1.52 -4.64 1.55
CA LEU A 45 -2.49 -3.81 2.28
C LEU A 45 -1.79 -2.66 3.00
N VAL A 46 -0.67 -2.93 3.67
CA VAL A 46 0.22 -1.88 4.22
C VAL A 46 0.62 -0.89 3.14
N GLN A 47 0.97 -1.38 1.93
CA GLN A 47 1.32 -0.52 0.81
C GLN A 47 0.17 0.40 0.37
N LEU A 48 -1.04 -0.15 0.22
CA LEU A 48 -2.24 0.55 -0.21
C LEU A 48 -2.63 1.63 0.81
N VAL A 49 -2.80 1.25 2.08
CA VAL A 49 -3.28 2.14 3.15
C VAL A 49 -2.33 3.31 3.38
N ASN A 50 -1.02 3.05 3.33
CA ASN A 50 -0.01 4.08 3.58
C ASN A 50 0.47 4.79 2.31
N ALA A 51 -0.09 4.45 1.14
CA ALA A 51 0.35 4.98 -0.15
C ALA A 51 1.89 4.94 -0.32
N CYS A 52 2.53 3.86 0.16
CA CYS A 52 3.99 3.74 0.20
C CYS A 52 4.53 2.92 -0.97
N ARG A 53 5.86 2.92 -1.17
CA ARG A 53 6.50 2.03 -2.15
C ARG A 53 6.55 0.63 -1.57
N ILE A 54 6.54 -0.38 -2.43
CA ILE A 54 6.60 -1.77 -1.96
C ILE A 54 7.85 -2.09 -1.12
N GLY A 55 8.99 -1.43 -1.37
CA GLY A 55 10.17 -1.57 -0.49
C GLY A 55 9.94 -1.00 0.91
N GLU A 56 9.27 0.16 1.00
CA GLU A 56 8.86 0.79 2.27
C GLU A 56 7.85 -0.11 3.02
N ALA A 57 6.90 -0.73 2.30
CA ALA A 57 5.94 -1.67 2.88
C ALA A 57 6.62 -2.94 3.42
N VAL A 58 7.56 -3.52 2.67
CA VAL A 58 8.34 -4.69 3.11
C VAL A 58 9.12 -4.36 4.38
N GLU A 59 9.82 -3.22 4.41
CA GLU A 59 10.54 -2.78 5.62
C GLU A 59 9.59 -2.62 6.81
N ALA A 60 8.44 -1.96 6.61
CA ALA A 60 7.45 -1.74 7.66
C ALA A 60 6.89 -3.05 8.24
N VAL A 61 6.49 -4.00 7.38
CA VAL A 61 5.97 -5.30 7.85
C VAL A 61 7.03 -6.05 8.64
N GLN A 62 8.28 -6.05 8.18
CA GLN A 62 9.39 -6.66 8.92
C GLN A 62 9.59 -6.00 10.30
N LYS A 63 9.44 -4.68 10.41
CA LYS A 63 9.49 -3.96 11.68
C LYS A 63 8.33 -4.33 12.60
N PHE A 64 7.10 -4.35 12.09
CA PHE A 64 5.93 -4.78 12.87
C PHE A 64 6.10 -6.20 13.42
N VAL A 65 6.59 -7.13 12.58
CA VAL A 65 6.91 -8.51 12.99
C VAL A 65 7.94 -8.57 14.12
N ARG A 66 8.97 -7.73 14.08
CA ARG A 66 10.03 -7.68 15.10
C ARG A 66 9.64 -6.92 16.37
N GLY A 67 8.45 -6.32 16.43
CA GLY A 67 8.05 -5.48 17.55
C GLY A 67 8.62 -4.06 17.50
N GLU A 68 9.17 -3.63 16.37
CA GLU A 68 9.74 -2.29 16.16
C GLU A 68 8.63 -1.30 15.78
N TYR A 69 7.69 -1.07 16.69
CA TYR A 69 6.60 -0.12 16.52
C TYR A 69 6.24 0.56 17.84
N VAL A 70 5.54 1.68 17.74
CA VAL A 70 4.90 2.35 18.87
C VAL A 70 3.39 2.15 18.80
N LEU A 71 2.76 2.04 19.96
CA LEU A 71 1.30 2.06 20.09
C LEU A 71 0.84 3.49 20.32
N LEU A 72 -0.15 3.90 19.54
CA LEU A 72 -0.81 5.19 19.66
C LEU A 72 -2.27 4.96 20.02
N GLN A 73 -2.78 5.79 20.92
CA GLN A 73 -4.19 5.85 21.30
C GLN A 73 -4.80 7.05 20.56
N ASP A 74 -5.84 6.80 19.77
CA ASP A 74 -6.60 7.86 19.09
C ASP A 74 -8.10 7.59 19.33
N GLY A 75 -8.65 8.28 20.33
CA GLY A 75 -9.94 7.92 20.93
C GLY A 75 -9.93 6.46 21.43
N ASP A 76 -10.90 5.68 20.98
CA ASP A 76 -11.02 4.25 21.31
C ASP A 76 -10.13 3.35 20.42
N ALA A 77 -9.51 3.90 19.37
CA ALA A 77 -8.67 3.13 18.46
C ALA A 77 -7.24 2.99 18.97
N LYS A 78 -6.68 1.79 18.82
CA LYS A 78 -5.25 1.52 19.02
C LYS A 78 -4.57 1.36 17.67
N LEU A 79 -3.60 2.21 17.38
CA LEU A 79 -2.85 2.21 16.14
C LEU A 79 -1.41 1.78 16.39
N MET A 80 -0.90 0.86 15.56
CA MET A 80 0.52 0.53 15.54
C MET A 80 1.23 1.36 14.47
N LYS A 81 2.29 2.06 14.85
CA LYS A 81 3.07 2.92 13.94
C LYS A 81 4.54 2.51 13.97
N THR A 82 5.15 2.42 12.79
CA THR A 82 6.61 2.29 12.63
C THR A 82 7.15 3.38 11.70
N GLU A 83 8.46 3.55 11.66
CA GLU A 83 9.13 4.48 10.75
C GLU A 83 9.99 3.73 9.76
N VAL A 84 9.91 4.09 8.48
CA VAL A 84 10.74 3.50 7.41
C VAL A 84 11.50 4.56 6.65
N ARG A 85 12.63 4.19 6.05
CA ARG A 85 13.39 5.10 5.19
C ARG A 85 12.65 5.28 3.86
N VAL A 86 12.52 6.53 3.41
CA VAL A 86 11.94 6.82 2.10
C VAL A 86 12.90 6.33 1.01
N GLU A 87 12.43 5.44 0.12
CA GLU A 87 13.25 4.94 -0.98
C GLU A 87 13.59 6.08 -1.97
N LYS A 88 14.82 6.06 -2.53
CA LYS A 88 15.35 6.94 -3.59
C LYS A 88 15.77 8.37 -3.21
N LYS A 89 15.73 8.80 -1.95
CA LYS A 89 16.32 10.11 -1.57
C LYS A 89 17.86 10.02 -1.44
N ARG A 90 18.58 10.83 -2.24
CA ARG A 90 20.06 10.89 -2.33
C ARG A 90 20.73 11.72 -1.22
N ARG A 91 19.99 12.52 -0.43
CA ARG A 91 20.52 13.35 0.67
C ARG A 91 19.66 13.17 1.93
N LYS A 92 20.34 12.81 3.04
CA LYS A 92 19.87 12.64 4.44
C LYS A 92 18.66 11.69 4.64
N GLU A 93 18.65 11.05 5.80
CA GLU A 93 17.67 10.04 6.25
C GLU A 93 16.26 10.63 6.39
N VAL A 94 15.56 10.81 5.28
CA VAL A 94 14.12 11.11 5.35
C VAL A 94 13.41 9.81 5.74
N ARG A 95 12.84 9.81 6.93
CA ARG A 95 11.96 8.75 7.43
C ARG A 95 10.50 9.17 7.27
N ARG A 96 9.61 8.20 7.16
CA ARG A 96 8.16 8.44 7.18
C ARG A 96 7.46 7.44 8.08
N ASN A 97 6.37 7.88 8.68
CA ASN A 97 5.49 7.02 9.45
C ASN A 97 4.74 6.05 8.52
N ILE A 98 4.60 4.81 8.97
CA ILE A 98 3.76 3.77 8.38
C ILE A 98 2.91 3.19 9.49
N TYR A 99 1.61 3.09 9.25
CA TYR A 99 0.63 2.54 10.17
C TYR A 99 0.23 1.13 9.74
N LEU A 100 0.07 0.24 10.71
CA LEU A 100 -0.47 -1.09 10.46
C LEU A 100 -1.99 -0.98 10.20
N PRO A 101 -2.52 -1.53 9.10
CA PRO A 101 -3.96 -1.56 8.86
C PRO A 101 -4.70 -2.31 9.98
N PRO A 102 -5.88 -1.84 10.41
CA PRO A 102 -6.62 -2.41 11.54
C PRO A 102 -7.08 -3.86 11.29
N GLU A 103 -7.16 -4.29 10.03
CA GLU A 103 -7.44 -5.68 9.66
C GLU A 103 -6.35 -6.63 10.13
N ILE A 104 -5.12 -6.15 10.34
CA ILE A 104 -3.98 -7.01 10.67
C ILE A 104 -3.85 -7.12 12.18
N THR A 105 -3.94 -8.35 12.68
CA THR A 105 -3.85 -8.66 14.09
C THR A 105 -2.42 -9.04 14.48
N GLU A 106 -2.10 -8.96 15.77
CA GLU A 106 -0.83 -9.51 16.28
C GLU A 106 -0.66 -11.01 15.99
N LYS A 107 -1.77 -11.77 15.94
CA LYS A 107 -1.73 -13.19 15.59
C LYS A 107 -1.23 -13.37 14.15
N ASP A 108 -1.62 -12.50 13.24
CA ASP A 108 -1.12 -12.52 11.87
C ASP A 108 0.37 -12.19 11.82
N LEU A 109 0.81 -11.16 12.54
CA LEU A 109 2.24 -10.78 12.63
C LEU A 109 3.09 -11.94 13.18
N ARG A 110 2.64 -12.58 14.27
CA ARG A 110 3.31 -13.77 14.83
C ARG A 110 3.36 -14.92 13.83
N ARG A 111 2.30 -15.12 13.06
CA ARG A 111 2.20 -16.19 12.07
C ARG A 111 3.18 -16.01 10.91
N ILE A 112 3.35 -14.78 10.43
CA ILE A 112 4.26 -14.50 9.30
C ILE A 112 5.71 -14.26 9.74
N ARG A 113 6.03 -14.39 11.03
CA ARG A 113 7.29 -13.90 11.60
C ARG A 113 8.56 -14.46 10.97
N ASN A 114 8.49 -15.70 10.48
CA ASN A 114 9.62 -16.42 9.88
C ASN A 114 9.63 -16.31 8.34
N ILE A 115 8.74 -15.52 7.74
CA ILE A 115 8.67 -15.34 6.29
C ILE A 115 9.66 -14.25 5.86
N GLU A 116 10.60 -14.63 5.01
CA GLU A 116 11.48 -13.67 4.35
C GLU A 116 10.73 -12.95 3.22
N LEU A 117 10.47 -11.67 3.43
CA LEU A 117 9.80 -10.81 2.47
C LEU A 117 10.80 -10.24 1.45
N ASP A 118 10.63 -10.60 0.18
CA ASP A 118 11.36 -10.00 -0.94
C ASP A 118 10.42 -9.21 -1.85
N LYS A 119 10.78 -7.95 -2.11
CA LYS A 119 9.97 -7.04 -2.94
C LYS A 119 9.83 -7.51 -4.39
N ARG A 120 10.78 -8.26 -4.94
CA ARG A 120 10.68 -8.77 -6.33
C ARG A 120 9.67 -9.92 -6.39
N ARG A 121 9.71 -10.84 -5.42
CA ARG A 121 8.73 -11.94 -5.28
C ARG A 121 7.31 -11.40 -5.09
N ILE A 122 7.10 -10.42 -4.22
CA ILE A 122 5.77 -9.83 -4.01
C ILE A 122 5.26 -9.14 -5.28
N LYS A 123 6.13 -8.40 -6.00
CA LYS A 123 5.77 -7.78 -7.29
C LYS A 123 5.31 -8.82 -8.32
N ALA A 124 6.09 -9.89 -8.47
CA ALA A 124 5.76 -10.97 -9.40
C ALA A 124 4.46 -11.66 -8.99
N TRP A 125 4.32 -11.97 -7.70
CA TRP A 125 3.15 -12.62 -7.15
C TRP A 125 1.88 -11.79 -7.37
N SER A 126 1.91 -10.49 -7.03
CA SER A 126 0.78 -9.56 -7.23
C SER A 126 0.37 -9.49 -8.70
N LYS A 127 1.34 -9.42 -9.61
CA LYS A 127 1.05 -9.39 -11.05
C LYS A 127 0.36 -10.67 -11.52
N VAL A 128 0.84 -11.82 -11.06
CA VAL A 128 0.32 -13.13 -11.49
C VAL A 128 -1.04 -13.45 -10.85
N HIS A 129 -1.22 -13.17 -9.57
CA HIS A 129 -2.39 -13.61 -8.81
C HIS A 129 -3.51 -12.57 -8.78
N LEU A 130 -3.16 -11.29 -8.83
CA LEU A 130 -4.14 -10.18 -8.75
C LEU A 130 -4.25 -9.42 -10.06
N GLY A 131 -3.38 -9.67 -11.04
CA GLY A 131 -3.33 -8.90 -12.29
C GLY A 131 -2.85 -7.45 -12.10
N ILE A 132 -2.32 -7.10 -10.92
CA ILE A 132 -2.03 -5.71 -10.53
C ILE A 132 -0.54 -5.51 -10.29
N ASN A 133 0.00 -4.42 -10.85
CA ASN A 133 1.34 -3.94 -10.50
C ASN A 133 1.33 -3.28 -9.12
N THR A 134 2.33 -3.55 -8.28
CA THR A 134 2.49 -2.89 -6.96
C THR A 134 2.41 -1.36 -6.97
N HIS A 135 2.76 -0.70 -8.09
CA HIS A 135 2.56 0.75 -8.23
C HIS A 135 1.08 1.15 -8.25
N GLY A 136 0.19 0.30 -8.76
CA GLY A 136 -1.26 0.52 -8.74
C GLY A 136 -1.82 0.71 -7.34
N PHE A 137 -1.40 -0.12 -6.37
CA PHE A 137 -1.80 0.04 -4.96
C PHE A 137 -1.35 1.39 -4.40
N ARG A 138 -0.10 1.78 -4.68
CA ARG A 138 0.40 3.10 -4.25
C ARG A 138 -0.46 4.21 -4.84
N HIS A 139 -0.74 4.14 -6.14
CA HIS A 139 -1.51 5.17 -6.85
C HIS A 139 -2.94 5.29 -6.30
N ALA A 140 -3.64 4.17 -6.12
CA ALA A 140 -4.96 4.15 -5.50
C ALA A 140 -4.94 4.73 -4.08
N GLY A 141 -3.91 4.38 -3.28
CA GLY A 141 -3.69 4.97 -1.95
C GLY A 141 -3.45 6.48 -1.99
N VAL A 142 -2.61 6.97 -2.90
CA VAL A 142 -2.34 8.40 -3.09
C VAL A 142 -3.63 9.14 -3.45
N THR A 143 -4.43 8.60 -4.37
CA THR A 143 -5.70 9.20 -4.80
C THR A 143 -6.67 9.32 -3.63
N LYS A 144 -6.93 8.23 -2.90
CA LYS A 144 -7.83 8.26 -1.74
C LYS A 144 -7.34 9.21 -0.65
N MET A 145 -6.04 9.19 -0.34
CA MET A 145 -5.46 10.09 0.67
C MET A 145 -5.61 11.55 0.26
N SER A 146 -5.42 11.87 -1.02
CA SER A 146 -5.61 13.23 -1.54
C SER A 146 -7.06 13.69 -1.47
N GLU A 147 -8.01 12.79 -1.73
CA GLU A 147 -9.45 13.07 -1.61
C GLU A 147 -9.86 13.36 -0.15
N VAL A 148 -9.25 12.68 0.83
CA VAL A 148 -9.59 12.81 2.26
C VAL A 148 -8.87 13.97 2.95
N MET A 149 -7.57 14.14 2.67
CA MET A 149 -6.69 15.05 3.42
C MET A 149 -6.22 16.26 2.61
N GLY A 150 -6.47 16.27 1.30
CA GLY A 150 -5.91 17.26 0.39
C GLY A 150 -4.51 16.87 -0.15
N PRO A 151 -4.12 17.38 -1.33
CA PRO A 151 -2.85 17.05 -1.96
C PRO A 151 -1.61 17.48 -1.15
N GLU A 152 -1.66 18.61 -0.46
CA GLU A 152 -0.54 19.17 0.30
C GLU A 152 -0.11 18.23 1.43
N PHE A 153 -1.06 17.85 2.29
CA PHE A 153 -0.83 16.90 3.38
C PHE A 153 -0.45 15.52 2.87
N THR A 154 -1.02 15.11 1.74
CA THR A 154 -0.67 13.83 1.10
C THR A 154 0.79 13.83 0.67
N ALA A 155 1.27 14.89 -0.01
CA ALA A 155 2.65 14.99 -0.50
C ALA A 155 3.67 14.91 0.65
N GLU A 156 3.37 15.56 1.77
CA GLU A 156 4.17 15.50 3.01
C GLU A 156 4.21 14.08 3.58
N ASN A 157 3.05 13.45 3.78
CA ASN A 157 2.94 12.10 4.34
C ASN A 157 3.63 11.03 3.49
N ILE A 158 3.57 11.15 2.16
CA ILE A 158 4.18 10.19 1.24
C ILE A 158 5.65 10.46 0.93
N GLY A 159 6.20 11.56 1.46
CA GLY A 159 7.59 11.96 1.29
C GLY A 159 7.98 12.34 -0.14
N TRP A 160 7.03 12.86 -0.95
CA TRP A 160 7.32 13.29 -2.31
C TRP A 160 8.21 14.54 -2.33
N GLU A 161 9.08 14.64 -3.34
CA GLU A 161 10.03 15.76 -3.46
C GLU A 161 9.35 17.06 -3.92
N SER A 162 8.15 16.98 -4.52
CA SER A 162 7.42 18.16 -4.97
C SER A 162 5.92 17.92 -5.06
N LEU A 163 5.14 18.82 -4.47
CA LEU A 163 3.68 18.92 -4.60
C LEU A 163 3.25 19.01 -6.08
N SER A 164 4.05 19.67 -6.93
CA SER A 164 3.76 19.81 -8.35
C SER A 164 3.64 18.47 -9.10
N ILE A 165 4.40 17.45 -8.68
CA ILE A 165 4.35 16.12 -9.29
C ILE A 165 3.05 15.43 -8.90
N LEU A 166 2.60 15.61 -7.65
CA LEU A 166 1.33 15.06 -7.15
C LEU A 166 0.15 15.69 -7.86
N LEU A 167 0.13 17.02 -7.97
CA LEU A 167 -0.93 17.75 -8.66
C LEU A 167 -1.04 17.33 -10.13
N LYS A 168 0.10 17.17 -10.84
CA LYS A 168 0.10 16.65 -12.22
C LYS A 168 -0.47 15.24 -12.32
N TYR A 169 -0.19 14.37 -11.35
CA TYR A 169 -0.75 13.03 -11.31
C TYR A 169 -2.27 13.06 -11.09
N ILE A 170 -2.74 13.80 -10.09
CA ILE A 170 -4.17 13.96 -9.78
C ILE A 170 -4.92 14.53 -10.97
N GLN A 171 -4.42 15.61 -11.57
CA GLN A 171 -5.02 16.24 -12.76
C GLN A 171 -5.12 15.27 -13.93
N ARG A 172 -4.11 14.40 -14.13
CA ARG A 172 -4.14 13.40 -15.18
C ARG A 172 -5.19 12.32 -14.93
N GLU A 173 -5.31 11.84 -13.70
CA GLU A 173 -6.36 10.87 -13.32
C GLU A 173 -7.76 11.49 -13.47
N GLU A 174 -7.94 12.75 -13.08
CA GLU A 174 -9.22 13.45 -13.23
C GLU A 174 -9.58 13.69 -14.70
N ALA A 175 -8.59 14.08 -15.53
CA ALA A 175 -8.77 14.22 -16.96
C ALA A 175 -9.14 12.89 -17.63
N ASP A 176 -8.51 11.78 -17.23
CA ASP A 176 -8.85 10.44 -17.73
C ASP A 176 -10.27 10.02 -17.32
N LYS A 177 -10.67 10.27 -16.06
CA LYS A 177 -12.05 10.05 -15.59
C LYS A 177 -13.06 10.84 -16.44
N LYS A 178 -12.80 12.13 -16.69
CA LYS A 178 -13.65 12.99 -17.52
C LYS A 178 -13.72 12.51 -18.97
N LEU A 179 -12.59 12.12 -19.55
CA LEU A 179 -12.52 11.58 -20.91
C LEU A 179 -13.31 10.27 -21.04
N ARG A 180 -13.20 9.35 -20.07
CA ARG A 180 -13.99 8.10 -20.05
C ARG A 180 -15.49 8.37 -20.01
N ARG A 181 -15.93 9.35 -19.20
CA ARG A 181 -17.33 9.76 -19.14
C ARG A 181 -17.80 10.34 -20.47
N PHE A 182 -16.99 11.21 -21.09
CA PHE A 182 -17.30 11.77 -22.40
C PHE A 182 -17.45 10.68 -23.49
N ILE A 183 -16.54 9.71 -23.54
CA ILE A 183 -16.56 8.62 -24.53
C ILE A 183 -17.77 7.69 -24.33
N ARG A 184 -18.19 7.44 -23.08
CA ARG A 184 -19.34 6.57 -22.77
C ARG A 184 -20.69 7.20 -23.13
N GLY A 185 -20.72 8.47 -23.54
CA GLY A 185 -21.95 9.25 -23.65
C GLY A 185 -22.48 9.66 -22.27
N PRO A 186 -23.31 10.71 -22.21
CA PRO A 186 -23.98 11.13 -20.98
C PRO A 186 -24.84 10.01 -20.36
#